data_AF-A0A8H7QAT1-F1
#
_entry.id   AF-A0A8H7QAT1-F1
#
_cell.length_a   1.000
_cell.length_b   1.000
_cell.length_c   1.000
_cell.angle_alpha   90.00
_cell.angle_beta   90.00
_cell.angle_gamma   90.00
#
_symmetry.space_group_name_H-M   'P 1'
#
loop_
_entity.id
_entity.type
_entity.pdbx_description
1 polymer ?
#
loop_
_entity_poly.entity_id
_entity_poly.type
_entity_poly.pdbx_seq_one_letter_code
_entity_poly.pdbx_strand_id
1 'polypeptide(L)'
;MRIWFVITANFFLLQLATLESLSVYWNTDTPLLADHSPEDFSKEFYAMISKPDKEQTDNRYLLKPVSGTGKVIVNKQYGGSTPKFGVNMLFEELGFILDEEQYQDAILTVELFHTYLKRQQYRALRPALPKTPKTHPREFFKFAQRAVLDHIHEKNYKWSWDHFRTRRDDRKQYISCHVDNALGRATASQKEALKKLEQKLSFEDIRFYRSMAKSKLKRERASINQQAKSQETTAKKAGNWLSSWWGGSSGKPNIDGDEDPEAAEVTEQQRQELFEAIDWNEDKAALAMAVDMPKD
;
A
#
# COMPACT_ATOMS: atom_id res chain seq x y z
N MET A 1 17.21 0.33 -27.09
CA MET A 1 15.96 0.91 -26.53
C MET A 1 15.97 2.40 -26.74
N ARG A 2 14.96 2.94 -27.43
CA ARG A 2 14.79 4.39 -27.64
C ARG A 2 13.50 4.83 -26.94
N ILE A 3 13.58 5.94 -26.22
CA ILE A 3 12.47 6.51 -25.45
C ILE A 3 12.07 7.83 -26.06
N TRP A 4 10.80 7.98 -26.41
CA TRP A 4 10.21 9.21 -26.90
C TRP A 4 9.18 9.72 -25.88
N PHE A 5 9.36 10.95 -25.42
CA PHE A 5 8.35 11.64 -24.61
C PHE A 5 7.34 12.29 -25.54
N VAL A 6 6.09 11.84 -25.49
CA VAL A 6 5.10 12.28 -26.49
C VAL A 6 4.11 13.27 -25.88
N ILE A 7 3.66 13.11 -24.62
CA ILE A 7 2.73 14.08 -24.00
C ILE A 7 2.87 14.08 -22.47
N THR A 8 3.00 15.28 -21.88
CA THR A 8 2.78 15.49 -20.44
C THR A 8 1.47 16.22 -20.24
N ALA A 9 0.45 15.55 -19.69
CA ALA A 9 -0.76 16.20 -19.19
C ALA A 9 -0.65 16.42 -17.67
N ASN A 10 -1.51 17.29 -17.11
CA ASN A 10 -1.52 17.54 -15.66
C ASN A 10 -1.80 16.27 -14.83
N PHE A 11 -2.53 15.31 -15.39
CA PHE A 11 -3.00 14.12 -14.67
C PHE A 11 -2.19 12.84 -14.96
N PHE A 12 -1.62 12.71 -16.17
CA PHE A 12 -0.84 11.54 -16.57
C PHE A 12 0.30 11.91 -17.52
N LEU A 13 1.31 11.06 -17.54
CA LEU A 13 2.49 11.15 -18.38
C LEU A 13 2.47 9.99 -19.36
N LEU A 14 2.57 10.31 -20.65
CA LEU A 14 2.60 9.34 -21.72
C LEU A 14 4.01 9.24 -22.32
N GLN A 15 4.59 8.05 -22.26
CA GLN A 15 5.87 7.74 -22.86
C GLN A 15 5.71 6.63 -23.89
N LEU A 16 6.20 6.88 -25.10
CA LEU A 16 6.28 5.87 -26.16
C LEU A 16 7.72 5.32 -26.16
N ALA A 17 7.86 4.03 -25.91
CA ALA A 17 9.13 3.32 -25.95
C ALA A 17 9.16 2.42 -27.18
N THR A 18 10.27 2.41 -27.92
CA THR A 18 10.52 1.42 -28.95
C THR A 18 11.63 0.48 -28.48
N LEU A 19 11.33 -0.81 -28.54
CA LEU A 19 12.28 -1.88 -28.30
C LEU A 19 12.68 -2.44 -29.66
N GLU A 20 13.98 -2.43 -29.93
CA GLU A 20 14.57 -3.00 -31.13
C GLU A 20 15.46 -4.16 -30.67
N SER A 21 15.21 -5.35 -31.21
CA SER A 21 16.00 -6.57 -30.97
C SER A 21 16.22 -6.91 -29.49
N LEU A 22 15.19 -6.85 -28.66
CA LEU A 22 15.26 -7.39 -27.29
C LEU A 22 15.37 -8.90 -27.36
N SER A 23 16.46 -9.43 -26.82
CA SER A 23 16.66 -10.87 -26.68
C SER A 23 16.99 -11.21 -25.24
N VAL A 24 16.63 -12.44 -24.84
CA VAL A 24 17.06 -13.01 -23.57
C VAL A 24 17.70 -14.34 -23.90
N TYR A 25 18.94 -14.54 -23.45
CA TYR A 25 19.67 -15.78 -23.64
C TYR A 25 20.11 -16.35 -22.29
N TRP A 26 20.25 -17.67 -22.25
CA TRP A 26 20.78 -18.41 -21.12
C TRP A 26 21.75 -19.44 -21.67
N ASN A 27 23.03 -19.08 -21.65
CA ASN A 27 24.07 -20.00 -22.06
C ASN A 27 24.48 -20.83 -20.83
N THR A 28 24.39 -22.15 -20.94
CA THR A 28 24.94 -23.08 -19.95
C THR A 28 26.43 -23.25 -20.24
N ASP A 29 27.23 -23.52 -19.20
CA ASP A 29 28.66 -23.82 -19.31
C ASP A 29 29.54 -22.76 -20.03
N THR A 30 29.21 -21.47 -19.93
CA THR A 30 30.07 -20.41 -20.47
C THR A 30 31.09 -19.90 -19.46
N PRO A 31 32.30 -19.53 -19.91
CA PRO A 31 33.29 -18.89 -19.05
C PRO A 31 32.76 -17.56 -18.52
N LEU A 32 33.15 -17.20 -17.29
CA LEU A 32 32.73 -15.96 -16.69
C LEU A 32 33.49 -14.79 -17.34
N LEU A 33 32.74 -13.78 -17.77
CA LEU A 33 33.28 -12.51 -18.24
C LEU A 33 34.15 -11.80 -17.18
N ALA A 34 33.93 -12.11 -15.90
CA ALA A 34 34.68 -11.54 -14.78
C ALA A 34 36.17 -11.96 -14.77
N ASP A 35 36.51 -13.07 -15.43
CA ASP A 35 37.89 -13.59 -15.47
C ASP A 35 38.70 -12.98 -16.63
N HIS A 36 38.06 -12.18 -17.49
CA HIS A 36 38.68 -11.59 -18.67
C HIS A 36 39.35 -10.24 -18.37
N SER A 37 40.33 -9.85 -19.19
CA SER A 37 40.89 -8.50 -19.15
C SER A 37 39.80 -7.46 -19.53
N PRO A 38 39.89 -6.20 -19.07
CA PRO A 38 38.88 -5.17 -19.41
C PRO A 38 38.68 -4.95 -20.92
N GLU A 39 39.74 -5.15 -21.71
CA GLU A 39 39.70 -5.02 -23.16
C GLU A 39 38.98 -6.20 -23.82
N ASP A 40 39.24 -7.42 -23.34
CA ASP A 40 38.62 -8.63 -23.86
C ASP A 40 37.15 -8.74 -23.42
N PHE A 41 36.85 -8.33 -22.18
CA PHE A 41 35.48 -8.16 -21.69
C PHE A 41 34.63 -7.32 -22.64
N SER A 42 35.16 -6.16 -23.05
CA SER A 42 34.43 -5.25 -23.92
C SER A 42 34.17 -5.87 -25.29
N LYS A 43 35.19 -6.52 -25.89
CA LYS A 43 35.06 -7.19 -27.19
C LYS A 43 34.02 -8.32 -27.14
N GLU A 44 34.09 -9.18 -26.13
CA GLU A 44 33.15 -10.29 -25.97
C GLU A 44 31.74 -9.79 -25.66
N PHE A 45 31.60 -8.80 -24.78
CA PHE A 45 30.31 -8.17 -24.47
C PHE A 45 29.65 -7.59 -25.72
N TYR A 46 30.40 -6.81 -26.52
CA TYR A 46 29.87 -6.28 -27.79
C TYR A 46 29.56 -7.36 -28.82
N ALA A 47 30.31 -8.48 -28.80
CA ALA A 47 30.04 -9.61 -29.67
C ALA A 47 28.74 -10.33 -29.30
N MET A 48 28.38 -10.40 -28.01
CA MET A 48 27.15 -11.04 -27.52
C MET A 48 25.88 -10.22 -27.73
N ILE A 49 25.98 -8.92 -28.05
CA ILE A 49 24.80 -8.07 -28.30
C ILE A 49 24.17 -8.45 -29.65
N SER A 50 22.92 -8.92 -29.60
CA SER A 50 22.11 -9.16 -30.79
C SER A 50 21.93 -7.87 -31.58
N LYS A 51 22.26 -7.88 -32.87
CA LYS A 51 22.00 -6.77 -33.81
C LYS A 51 21.00 -7.23 -34.86
N PRO A 52 20.12 -6.34 -35.35
CA PRO A 52 19.11 -6.70 -36.36
C PRO A 52 19.73 -7.21 -37.67
N ASP A 53 20.97 -6.80 -37.96
CA ASP A 53 21.69 -7.08 -39.21
C ASP A 53 22.74 -8.20 -39.06
N LYS A 54 22.81 -8.84 -37.89
CA LYS A 54 23.78 -9.89 -37.60
C LYS A 54 23.05 -11.12 -37.09
N GLU A 55 22.72 -12.01 -38.02
CA GLU A 55 22.26 -13.34 -37.67
C GLU A 55 23.39 -14.09 -36.95
N GLN A 56 23.05 -14.68 -35.80
CA GLN A 56 23.85 -15.68 -35.08
C GLN A 56 25.02 -15.13 -34.26
N THR A 57 24.71 -14.69 -33.04
CA THR A 57 25.57 -15.05 -31.92
C THR A 57 25.24 -16.49 -31.50
N ASP A 58 26.25 -17.24 -31.07
CA ASP A 58 26.13 -18.63 -30.56
C ASP A 58 25.44 -18.70 -29.18
N ASN A 59 24.48 -17.80 -28.96
CA ASN A 59 23.74 -17.69 -27.72
C ASN A 59 22.52 -18.61 -27.78
N ARG A 60 22.27 -19.31 -26.69
CA ARG A 60 21.08 -20.14 -26.50
C ARG A 60 19.95 -19.24 -26.02
N TYR A 61 19.14 -18.78 -26.96
CA TYR A 61 18.06 -17.83 -26.71
C TYR A 61 16.87 -18.48 -26.00
N LEU A 62 16.47 -17.89 -24.87
CA LEU A 62 15.17 -18.14 -24.24
C LEU A 62 14.05 -17.36 -24.94
N LEU A 63 14.36 -16.12 -25.29
CA LEU A 63 13.53 -15.22 -26.07
C LEU A 63 14.35 -14.78 -27.27
N LYS A 64 13.91 -15.18 -28.46
CA LYS A 64 14.50 -14.71 -29.71
C LYS A 64 14.41 -13.17 -29.80
N PRO A 65 15.35 -12.51 -30.50
CA PRO A 65 15.31 -11.07 -30.69
C PRO A 65 13.95 -10.60 -31.19
N VAL A 66 13.24 -9.84 -30.35
CA VAL A 66 11.91 -9.29 -30.65
C VAL A 66 11.99 -7.77 -30.69
N SER A 67 11.31 -7.20 -31.68
CA SER A 67 11.09 -5.76 -31.78
C SER A 67 9.62 -5.44 -31.49
N GLY A 68 9.39 -4.28 -30.88
CA GLY A 68 8.05 -3.87 -30.49
C GLY A 68 7.97 -2.41 -30.05
N THR A 69 6.74 -1.92 -29.96
CA THR A 69 6.44 -0.58 -29.48
C THR A 69 5.58 -0.66 -28.22
N GLY A 70 5.95 0.12 -27.20
CA GLY A 70 5.31 0.14 -25.90
C GLY A 70 4.81 1.54 -25.56
N LYS A 71 3.55 1.65 -25.17
CA LYS A 71 2.96 2.85 -24.59
C LYS A 71 2.94 2.68 -23.07
N VAL A 72 3.75 3.48 -22.38
CA VAL A 72 3.81 3.54 -20.92
C VAL A 72 3.05 4.78 -20.45
N ILE A 73 2.09 4.57 -19.56
CA ILE A 73 1.26 5.60 -18.94
C ILE A 73 1.63 5.64 -17.46
N VAL A 74 2.10 6.79 -16.99
CA VAL A 74 2.35 7.03 -15.57
C VAL A 74 1.31 8.02 -15.06
N ASN A 75 0.40 7.55 -14.21
CA ASN A 75 -0.63 8.39 -13.62
C ASN A 75 -0.08 9.09 -12.38
N LYS A 76 -0.09 10.43 -12.40
CA LYS A 76 0.38 11.24 -11.27
C LYS A 76 -0.60 11.20 -10.10
N GLN A 77 -1.89 11.04 -10.42
CA GLN A 77 -2.96 10.79 -9.46
C GLN A 77 -3.39 9.33 -9.58
N TYR A 78 -3.11 8.55 -8.53
CA TYR A 78 -3.38 7.11 -8.48
C TYR A 78 -4.14 6.75 -7.21
N GLY A 79 -5.02 5.74 -7.29
CA GLY A 79 -5.81 5.24 -6.16
C GLY A 79 -7.27 4.97 -6.50
N GLY A 80 -7.92 4.09 -5.73
CA GLY A 80 -9.26 3.60 -6.04
C GLY A 80 -9.23 2.70 -7.26
N SER A 81 -9.76 3.18 -8.38
CA SER A 81 -9.84 2.43 -9.64
C SER A 81 -8.73 2.76 -10.66
N THR A 82 -7.87 3.75 -10.39
CA THR A 82 -6.83 4.16 -11.33
C THR A 82 -5.45 3.56 -10.98
N PRO A 83 -4.85 2.74 -11.87
CA PRO A 83 -3.52 2.19 -11.62
C PRO A 83 -2.46 3.27 -11.74
N LYS A 84 -1.39 3.18 -10.95
CA LYS A 84 -0.26 4.13 -11.02
C LYS A 84 0.50 4.04 -12.34
N PHE A 85 0.61 2.83 -12.88
CA PHE A 85 1.30 2.54 -14.12
C PHE A 85 0.38 1.72 -15.03
N GLY A 86 0.29 2.10 -16.30
CA GLY A 86 -0.33 1.31 -17.36
C GLY A 86 0.70 1.08 -18.46
N VAL A 87 0.86 -0.15 -18.92
CA VAL A 87 1.83 -0.49 -19.95
C VAL A 87 1.13 -1.31 -21.02
N ASN A 88 1.06 -0.78 -22.24
CA ASN A 88 0.55 -1.48 -23.40
C ASN A 88 1.71 -1.73 -24.35
N MET A 89 2.05 -2.99 -24.63
CA MET A 89 3.13 -3.35 -25.54
C MET A 89 2.58 -4.09 -26.75
N LEU A 90 3.09 -3.74 -27.92
CA LEU A 90 2.79 -4.34 -29.20
C LEU A 90 4.08 -4.92 -29.76
N PHE A 91 4.12 -6.24 -29.89
CA PHE A 91 5.24 -7.00 -30.46
C PHE A 91 4.76 -7.68 -31.74
N GLU A 92 5.66 -7.88 -32.70
CA GLU A 92 5.35 -8.59 -33.95
C GLU A 92 5.24 -10.11 -33.73
N GLU A 93 6.26 -10.71 -33.12
CA GLU A 93 6.30 -12.13 -32.79
C GLU A 93 7.07 -12.36 -31.49
N LEU A 94 6.56 -13.26 -30.63
CA LEU A 94 7.25 -13.69 -29.41
C LEU A 94 7.61 -15.17 -29.53
N GLY A 95 8.87 -15.44 -29.86
CA GLY A 95 9.41 -16.80 -29.95
C GLY A 95 10.15 -17.19 -28.67
N PHE A 96 9.53 -18.06 -27.86
CA PHE A 96 10.18 -18.67 -26.70
C PHE A 96 10.70 -20.05 -27.04
N ILE A 97 11.96 -20.33 -26.69
CA ILE A 97 12.58 -21.63 -26.86
C ILE A 97 13.28 -21.96 -25.56
N LEU A 98 13.07 -23.18 -25.05
CA LEU A 98 13.75 -23.67 -23.87
C LEU A 98 14.32 -25.05 -24.16
N ASP A 99 15.62 -25.18 -24.00
CA ASP A 99 16.32 -26.45 -24.12
C ASP A 99 16.27 -27.24 -22.80
N GLU A 100 16.54 -28.54 -22.84
CA GLU A 100 16.48 -29.44 -21.68
C GLU A 100 17.43 -28.99 -20.56
N GLU A 101 18.67 -28.65 -20.90
CA GLU A 101 19.67 -28.16 -19.94
C GLU A 101 19.22 -26.82 -19.31
N GLN A 102 18.70 -25.89 -20.13
CA GLN A 102 18.19 -24.61 -19.64
C GLN A 102 17.00 -24.79 -18.70
N TYR A 103 16.13 -25.77 -18.96
CA TYR A 103 15.01 -26.08 -18.09
C TYR A 103 15.48 -26.59 -16.72
N GLN A 104 16.46 -27.51 -16.69
CA GLN A 104 17.04 -28.00 -15.44
C GLN A 104 17.70 -26.86 -14.65
N ASP A 105 18.49 -26.03 -15.32
CA ASP A 105 19.14 -24.87 -14.71
C ASP A 105 18.14 -23.83 -14.20
N ALA A 106 17.03 -23.63 -14.92
CA ALA A 106 15.96 -22.73 -14.48
C ALA A 106 15.36 -23.19 -13.15
N ILE A 107 15.07 -24.49 -13.00
CA ILE A 107 14.56 -25.04 -11.74
C ILE A 107 15.57 -24.85 -10.60
N LEU A 108 16.84 -25.18 -10.85
CA LEU A 108 17.92 -25.01 -9.86
C LEU A 108 18.09 -23.54 -9.45
N THR A 109 17.98 -22.63 -10.41
CA THR A 109 18.08 -21.18 -10.17
C THR A 109 16.90 -20.67 -9.36
N VAL A 110 15.68 -21.13 -9.63
CA VAL A 110 14.50 -20.81 -8.81
C VAL A 110 14.68 -21.32 -7.38
N GLU A 111 15.19 -22.54 -7.20
CA GLU A 111 15.49 -23.08 -5.87
C GLU A 111 16.58 -22.27 -5.15
N LEU A 112 17.61 -21.85 -5.88
CA LEU A 112 18.67 -20.98 -5.36
C LEU A 112 18.11 -19.64 -4.90
N PHE A 113 17.25 -19.00 -5.71
CA PHE A 113 16.59 -17.73 -5.34
C PHE A 113 15.71 -17.89 -4.10
N HIS A 114 14.90 -18.95 -4.03
CA HIS A 114 14.09 -19.25 -2.85
C HIS A 114 14.95 -19.43 -1.59
N THR A 115 16.04 -20.17 -1.72
CA THR A 115 16.99 -20.40 -0.64
C THR A 115 17.71 -19.11 -0.25
N TYR A 116 18.05 -18.26 -1.22
CA TYR A 116 18.68 -16.97 -1.00
C TYR A 116 17.76 -16.01 -0.23
N LEU A 117 16.49 -15.87 -0.66
CA LEU A 117 15.49 -15.05 0.02
C LEU A 117 15.27 -15.52 1.47
N LYS A 118 15.19 -16.84 1.68
CA LYS A 118 15.12 -17.43 3.03
C LYS A 118 16.37 -17.18 3.87
N ARG A 119 17.56 -17.10 3.27
CA ARG A 119 18.82 -16.81 3.97
C ARG A 119 19.00 -15.31 4.23
N GLN A 120 18.41 -14.45 3.41
CA GLN A 120 18.53 -12.99 3.52
C GLN A 120 18.04 -12.47 4.87
N GLN A 121 16.92 -13.01 5.40
CA GLN A 121 16.38 -12.62 6.71
C GLN A 121 17.37 -12.88 7.86
N TYR A 122 18.24 -13.87 7.73
CA TYR A 122 19.24 -14.24 8.74
C TYR A 122 20.63 -13.64 8.47
N ARG A 123 20.77 -12.80 7.44
CA ARG A 123 22.06 -12.20 7.06
C ARG A 123 22.69 -11.41 8.21
N ALA A 124 21.88 -10.70 9.01
CA ALA A 124 22.36 -9.91 10.15
C ALA A 124 22.92 -10.77 11.29
N LEU A 125 22.44 -12.01 11.44
CA LEU A 125 22.88 -12.95 12.47
C LEU A 125 24.13 -13.74 12.04
N ARG A 126 24.44 -13.76 10.74
CA ARG A 126 25.52 -14.57 10.17
C ARG A 126 26.89 -14.03 10.63
N PRO A 127 27.83 -14.91 11.02
CA PRO A 127 29.20 -14.49 11.32
C PRO A 127 29.85 -13.75 10.15
N ALA A 128 30.60 -12.68 10.43
CA ALA A 128 31.30 -11.89 9.42
C ALA A 128 32.39 -12.72 8.71
N LEU A 129 32.62 -12.43 7.42
CA LEU A 129 33.75 -12.99 6.67
C LEU A 129 35.08 -12.54 7.30
N PRO A 130 36.16 -13.37 7.28
CA PRO A 130 36.35 -14.61 6.53
C PRO A 130 35.93 -15.90 7.28
N LYS A 131 35.12 -15.79 8.34
CA LYS A 131 34.75 -16.94 9.18
C LYS A 131 33.96 -17.96 8.37
N THR A 132 34.41 -19.22 8.41
CA THR A 132 33.77 -20.35 7.75
C THR A 132 33.33 -21.40 8.78
N PRO A 133 32.37 -22.28 8.45
CA PRO A 133 31.97 -23.36 9.34
C PRO A 133 33.14 -24.24 9.79
N LYS A 134 34.17 -24.41 8.94
CA LYS A 134 35.38 -25.18 9.24
C LYS A 134 36.31 -24.46 10.21
N THR A 135 36.43 -23.14 10.11
CA THR A 135 37.34 -22.36 10.97
C THR A 135 36.69 -22.05 12.32
N HIS A 136 35.42 -21.65 12.36
CA HIS A 136 34.72 -21.20 13.57
C HIS A 136 33.35 -21.89 13.76
N PRO A 137 33.34 -23.22 13.97
CA PRO A 137 32.10 -24.01 14.03
C PRO A 137 31.15 -23.56 15.14
N ARG A 138 31.68 -23.11 16.30
CA ARG A 138 30.89 -22.63 17.44
C ARG A 138 30.07 -21.39 17.11
N GLU A 139 30.60 -20.47 16.32
CA GLU A 139 29.87 -19.25 15.93
C GLU A 139 28.74 -19.57 14.96
N PHE A 140 28.97 -20.50 14.03
CA PHE A 140 27.95 -21.00 13.12
C PHE A 140 26.85 -21.78 13.86
N PHE A 141 27.20 -22.52 14.92
CA PHE A 141 26.20 -23.17 15.78
C PHE A 141 25.36 -22.15 16.56
N LYS A 142 25.98 -21.11 17.14
CA LYS A 142 25.26 -20.00 17.79
C LYS A 142 24.36 -19.26 16.81
N PHE A 143 24.82 -19.06 15.58
CA PHE A 143 24.00 -18.51 14.50
C PHE A 143 22.76 -19.37 14.23
N ALA A 144 22.94 -20.68 14.03
CA ALA A 144 21.83 -21.59 13.78
C ALA A 144 20.84 -21.61 14.96
N GLN A 145 21.34 -21.64 16.20
CA GLN A 145 20.53 -21.57 17.41
C GLN A 145 19.72 -20.27 17.46
N ARG A 146 20.35 -19.11 17.24
CA ARG A 146 19.66 -17.81 17.25
C ARG A 146 18.62 -17.70 16.13
N ALA A 147 18.94 -18.15 14.92
CA ALA A 147 18.00 -18.09 13.80
C ALA A 147 16.69 -18.83 14.11
N VAL A 148 16.77 -20.00 14.77
CA VAL A 148 15.59 -20.76 15.19
C VAL A 148 14.91 -20.13 16.41
N LEU A 149 15.69 -19.74 17.41
CA LEU A 149 15.16 -19.19 18.66
C LEU A 149 14.47 -17.85 18.44
N ASP A 150 15.05 -16.95 17.64
CA ASP A 150 14.48 -15.64 17.32
C ASP A 150 13.12 -15.80 16.63
N HIS A 151 13.00 -16.76 15.71
CA HIS A 151 11.72 -17.06 15.05
C HIS A 151 10.65 -17.53 16.04
N ILE A 152 11.01 -18.45 16.96
CA ILE A 152 10.10 -18.96 18.00
C ILE A 152 9.74 -17.86 18.99
N HIS A 153 10.72 -17.08 19.44
CA HIS A 153 10.53 -15.95 20.34
C HIS A 153 9.63 -14.89 19.73
N GLU A 154 9.84 -14.51 18.48
CA GLU A 154 9.00 -13.52 17.81
C GLU A 154 7.57 -14.02 17.67
N LYS A 155 7.39 -15.30 17.31
CA LYS A 155 6.07 -15.93 17.25
C LYS A 155 5.39 -15.92 18.62
N ASN A 156 6.07 -16.37 19.66
CA ASN A 156 5.52 -16.43 21.02
C ASN A 156 5.25 -15.02 21.58
N TYR A 157 6.14 -14.07 21.33
CA TYR A 157 5.99 -12.68 21.75
C TYR A 157 4.78 -12.04 21.10
N LYS A 158 4.55 -12.26 19.79
CA LYS A 158 3.33 -11.77 19.09
C LYS A 158 2.03 -12.28 19.72
N TRP A 159 2.07 -13.44 20.38
CA TRP A 159 0.96 -14.04 21.12
C TRP A 159 0.96 -13.73 22.63
N SER A 160 1.90 -12.93 23.12
CA SER A 160 1.95 -12.52 24.52
C SER A 160 0.94 -11.42 24.82
N TRP A 161 0.41 -11.42 26.05
CA TRP A 161 -0.47 -10.36 26.54
C TRP A 161 0.20 -8.98 26.51
N ASP A 162 1.52 -8.91 26.72
CA ASP A 162 2.26 -7.66 26.66
C ASP A 162 2.30 -7.10 25.24
N HIS A 163 2.53 -7.94 24.23
CA HIS A 163 2.43 -7.51 22.83
C HIS A 163 1.04 -6.99 22.48
N PHE A 164 -0.02 -7.70 22.88
CA PHE A 164 -1.39 -7.24 22.67
C PHE A 164 -1.68 -5.91 23.39
N ARG A 165 -1.18 -5.75 24.62
CA ARG A 165 -1.29 -4.51 25.40
C ARG A 165 -0.59 -3.35 24.69
N THR A 166 0.67 -3.51 24.31
CA THR A 166 1.43 -2.50 23.57
C THR A 166 0.75 -2.13 22.27
N ARG A 167 0.28 -3.11 21.48
CA ARG A 167 -0.38 -2.85 20.20
C ARG A 167 -1.70 -2.09 20.38
N ARG A 168 -2.47 -2.42 21.43
CA ARG A 168 -3.69 -1.68 21.80
C ARG A 168 -3.37 -0.23 22.17
N ASP A 169 -2.33 -0.02 22.97
CA ASP A 169 -1.97 1.30 23.48
C ASP A 169 -1.38 2.18 22.36
N ASP A 170 -0.49 1.63 21.53
CA ASP A 170 0.03 2.27 20.31
C ASP A 170 -1.12 2.67 19.37
N ARG A 171 -2.09 1.78 19.14
CA ARG A 171 -3.28 2.07 18.32
C ARG A 171 -4.10 3.23 18.89
N LYS A 172 -4.39 3.21 20.19
CA LYS A 172 -5.17 4.27 20.85
C LYS A 172 -4.45 5.62 20.73
N GLN A 173 -3.15 5.64 21.00
CA GLN A 173 -2.31 6.84 20.92
C GLN A 173 -2.17 7.34 19.49
N TYR A 174 -2.01 6.45 18.51
CA TYR A 174 -1.94 6.81 17.10
C TYR A 174 -3.23 7.49 16.64
N ILE A 175 -4.38 6.85 16.92
CA ILE A 175 -5.67 7.37 16.49
C ILE A 175 -5.94 8.74 17.13
N SER A 176 -5.68 8.92 18.42
CA SER A 176 -5.90 10.23 19.07
C SER A 176 -5.02 11.32 18.45
N CYS A 177 -3.71 11.07 18.34
CA CYS A 177 -2.78 12.05 17.78
C CYS A 177 -3.07 12.35 16.30
N HIS A 178 -3.49 11.35 15.53
CA HIS A 178 -3.84 11.53 14.12
C HIS A 178 -5.13 12.34 13.94
N VAL A 179 -6.16 12.08 14.77
CA VAL A 179 -7.41 12.84 14.76
C VAL A 179 -7.16 14.30 15.14
N ASP A 180 -6.45 14.55 16.24
CA ASP A 180 -6.11 15.90 16.69
C ASP A 180 -5.29 16.66 15.64
N ASN A 181 -4.35 15.97 14.98
CA ASN A 181 -3.54 16.59 13.93
C ASN A 181 -4.37 16.94 12.70
N ALA A 182 -5.29 16.06 12.29
CA ALA A 182 -6.19 16.31 11.17
C ALA A 182 -7.28 17.35 11.44
N LEU A 183 -7.52 17.71 12.71
CA LEU A 183 -8.44 18.77 13.14
C LEU A 183 -7.71 20.07 13.51
N GLY A 184 -6.38 20.13 13.35
CA GLY A 184 -5.58 21.30 13.67
C GLY A 184 -5.41 21.56 15.17
N ARG A 185 -5.79 20.61 16.04
CA ARG A 185 -5.73 20.72 17.50
C ARG A 185 -4.48 20.11 18.12
N ALA A 186 -3.64 19.46 17.30
CA ALA A 186 -2.48 18.74 17.80
C ALA A 186 -1.41 19.66 18.40
N THR A 187 -1.02 19.35 19.63
CA THR A 187 0.12 19.95 20.32
C THR A 187 1.44 19.48 19.69
N ALA A 188 2.53 20.26 19.83
CA ALA A 188 3.87 19.87 19.35
C ALA A 188 4.29 18.46 19.82
N SER A 189 4.05 18.15 21.10
CA SER A 189 4.32 16.80 21.66
C SER A 189 3.51 15.69 20.97
N GLN A 190 2.25 15.93 20.59
CA GLN A 190 1.43 14.94 19.90
C GLN A 190 1.91 14.70 18.47
N LYS A 191 2.37 15.76 17.78
CA LYS A 191 2.98 15.64 16.44
C LYS A 191 4.28 14.82 16.48
N GLU A 192 5.11 15.03 17.50
CA GLU A 192 6.31 14.23 17.71
C GLU A 192 6.00 12.77 18.06
N ALA A 193 5.01 12.53 18.93
CA ALA A 193 4.57 11.18 19.27
C ALA A 193 4.02 10.45 18.04
N LEU A 194 3.22 11.14 17.20
CA LEU A 194 2.73 10.61 15.94
C LEU A 194 3.88 10.21 15.01
N LYS A 195 4.89 11.08 14.86
CA LYS A 195 6.08 10.79 14.04
C LYS A 195 6.85 9.56 14.54
N LYS A 196 7.04 9.43 15.86
CA LYS A 196 7.70 8.25 16.46
C LYS A 196 6.89 6.98 16.22
N LEU A 197 5.56 7.06 16.33
CA LEU A 197 4.67 5.93 16.03
C LEU A 197 4.72 5.56 14.55
N GLU A 198 4.76 6.52 13.63
CA GLU A 198 4.89 6.26 12.18
C GLU A 198 6.23 5.62 11.80
N GLN A 199 7.29 5.83 12.58
CA GLN A 199 8.57 5.13 12.41
C GLN A 199 8.56 3.71 12.98
N LYS A 200 7.79 3.46 14.04
CA LYS A 200 7.69 2.17 14.74
C LYS A 200 6.74 1.20 14.05
N LEU A 201 5.59 1.69 13.59
CA LEU A 201 4.48 0.89 13.08
C LEU A 201 4.73 0.44 11.63
N SER A 202 4.18 -0.73 11.29
CA SER A 202 4.19 -1.21 9.92
C SER A 202 3.27 -0.36 9.03
N PHE A 203 3.51 -0.38 7.71
CA PHE A 203 2.65 0.28 6.74
C PHE A 203 1.18 -0.18 6.84
N GLU A 204 0.98 -1.49 7.04
CA GLU A 204 -0.35 -2.10 7.20
C GLU A 204 -1.05 -1.56 8.44
N ASP A 205 -0.36 -1.49 9.59
CA ASP A 205 -0.90 -0.93 10.83
C ASP A 205 -1.27 0.54 10.66
N ILE A 206 -0.41 1.34 10.02
CA ILE A 206 -0.68 2.76 9.77
C ILE A 206 -1.93 2.92 8.90
N ARG A 207 -2.05 2.16 7.82
CA ARG A 207 -3.23 2.19 6.94
C ARG A 207 -4.49 1.81 7.72
N PHE A 208 -4.42 0.75 8.51
CA PHE A 208 -5.54 0.28 9.34
C PHE A 208 -5.93 1.30 10.43
N TYR A 209 -4.96 1.94 11.07
CA TYR A 209 -5.26 2.94 12.11
C TYR A 209 -5.84 4.23 11.51
N ARG A 210 -5.37 4.63 10.33
CA ARG A 210 -5.94 5.75 9.58
C ARG A 210 -7.37 5.47 9.13
N SER A 211 -7.70 4.23 8.73
CA SER A 211 -9.09 3.90 8.39
C SER A 211 -10.01 4.02 9.61
N MET A 212 -9.61 3.53 10.79
CA MET A 212 -10.36 3.71 12.03
C MET A 212 -10.47 5.19 12.45
N ALA A 213 -9.44 5.99 12.20
CA ALA A 213 -9.44 7.42 12.52
C ALA A 213 -10.43 8.20 11.64
N LYS A 214 -10.68 7.78 10.39
CA LYS A 214 -11.65 8.44 9.49
C LYS A 214 -13.05 8.50 10.10
N SER A 215 -13.53 7.41 10.69
CA SER A 215 -14.86 7.38 11.32
C SER A 215 -14.95 8.32 12.52
N LYS A 216 -13.88 8.40 13.33
CA LYS A 216 -13.80 9.38 14.44
C LYS A 216 -13.76 10.82 13.93
N LEU A 217 -12.97 11.09 12.89
CA LEU A 217 -12.90 12.40 12.26
C LEU A 217 -14.24 12.86 11.70
N LYS A 218 -14.99 11.96 11.05
CA LYS A 218 -16.33 12.27 10.54
C LYS A 218 -17.28 12.66 11.68
N ARG A 219 -17.28 11.90 12.77
CA ARG A 219 -18.13 12.17 13.95
C ARG A 219 -17.78 13.49 14.63
N GLU A 220 -16.49 13.76 14.84
CA GLU A 220 -16.06 15.03 15.47
C GLU A 220 -16.27 16.24 14.57
N ARG A 221 -16.07 16.13 13.25
CA ARG A 221 -16.39 17.22 12.33
C ARG A 221 -17.89 17.52 12.31
N ALA A 222 -18.73 16.49 12.37
CA ALA A 222 -20.17 16.65 12.47
C ALA A 222 -20.58 17.37 13.76
N SER A 223 -19.98 17.01 14.91
CA SER A 223 -20.26 17.67 16.18
C SER A 223 -19.79 19.13 16.21
N ILE A 224 -18.62 19.45 15.65
CA ILE A 224 -18.16 20.85 15.50
C ILE A 224 -19.14 21.65 14.65
N ASN A 225 -19.57 21.09 13.52
CA ASN A 225 -20.50 21.76 12.61
C ASN A 225 -21.88 21.98 13.26
N GLN A 226 -22.36 21.04 14.07
CA GLN A 226 -23.59 21.22 14.85
C GLN A 226 -23.44 22.32 15.89
N GLN A 227 -22.33 22.35 16.65
CA GLN A 227 -22.06 23.40 17.65
C GLN A 227 -21.96 24.79 17.00
N ALA A 228 -21.29 24.89 15.85
CA ALA A 228 -21.21 26.14 15.09
C ALA A 228 -22.61 26.64 14.67
N LYS A 229 -23.47 25.74 14.17
CA LYS A 229 -24.87 26.06 13.82
C LYS A 229 -25.71 26.45 15.05
N SER A 230 -25.49 25.80 16.20
CA SER A 230 -26.18 26.16 17.45
C SER A 230 -25.76 27.56 17.92
N GLN A 231 -24.48 27.91 17.89
CA GLN A 231 -24.02 29.26 18.24
C GLN A 231 -24.54 30.33 17.27
N GLU A 232 -24.60 30.04 15.98
CA GLU A 232 -25.15 30.97 14.99
C GLU A 232 -26.66 31.19 15.17
N THR A 233 -27.40 30.15 15.55
CA THR A 233 -28.84 30.26 15.85
C THR A 233 -29.12 30.94 17.20
N THR A 234 -28.25 30.81 18.20
CA THR A 234 -28.36 31.58 19.46
C THR A 234 -28.05 33.06 19.23
N ALA A 235 -27.05 33.39 18.40
CA ALA A 235 -26.73 34.78 18.04
C ALA A 235 -27.85 35.44 17.21
N LYS A 236 -28.48 34.70 16.28
CA LYS A 236 -29.64 35.18 15.51
C LYS A 236 -30.94 35.25 16.33
N LYS A 237 -31.14 34.34 17.31
CA LYS A 237 -32.32 34.36 18.21
C LYS A 237 -32.23 35.42 19.31
N ALA A 238 -31.04 35.83 19.73
CA ALA A 238 -30.87 36.94 20.69
C ALA A 238 -31.36 38.30 20.15
N GLY A 239 -31.40 38.48 18.82
CA GLY A 239 -32.00 39.66 18.17
C GLY A 239 -33.51 39.57 17.90
N ASN A 240 -34.07 38.36 17.81
CA ASN A 240 -35.48 38.14 17.41
C ASN A 240 -36.47 37.96 18.58
N TRP A 241 -36.01 37.71 19.80
CA TRP A 241 -36.90 37.63 20.96
C TRP A 241 -37.28 39.00 21.53
N LEU A 242 -36.39 40.01 21.41
CA LEU A 242 -36.66 41.39 21.85
C LEU A 242 -37.69 42.11 20.98
N SER A 243 -37.85 41.73 19.70
CA SER A 243 -38.89 42.28 18.84
C SER A 243 -40.28 41.68 19.08
N SER A 244 -40.37 40.51 19.72
CA SER A 244 -41.66 39.85 19.99
C SER A 244 -42.31 40.26 21.31
N TRP A 245 -41.58 40.93 22.21
CA TRP A 245 -42.11 41.40 23.49
C TRP A 245 -42.68 42.84 23.42
N TRP A 246 -42.32 43.63 22.40
CA TRP A 246 -42.79 45.02 22.22
C TRP A 246 -43.82 45.21 21.09
N GLY A 247 -44.27 44.13 20.45
CA GLY A 247 -45.29 44.16 19.40
C GLY A 247 -46.57 43.43 19.82
N GLY A 248 -47.39 44.06 20.66
CA GLY A 248 -48.74 43.58 20.94
C GLY A 248 -49.71 44.01 19.84
N SER A 249 -50.39 43.05 19.19
CA SER A 249 -51.86 42.99 19.12
C SER A 249 -52.37 41.92 18.13
N SER A 250 -53.42 41.23 18.58
CA SER A 250 -54.48 40.54 17.83
C SER A 250 -54.26 39.12 17.29
N GLY A 251 -55.07 38.18 17.81
CA GLY A 251 -55.47 36.95 17.10
C GLY A 251 -55.30 35.64 17.86
N LYS A 252 -56.28 35.28 18.71
CA LYS A 252 -56.64 33.87 19.02
C LYS A 252 -57.80 33.47 18.10
N PRO A 253 -58.21 32.18 18.02
CA PRO A 253 -57.49 30.91 18.15
C PRO A 253 -57.80 29.98 16.94
N ASN A 254 -57.20 28.78 16.88
CA ASN A 254 -57.97 27.57 16.55
C ASN A 254 -57.22 26.32 17.01
N ILE A 255 -57.89 25.58 17.88
CA ILE A 255 -57.64 24.20 18.27
C ILE A 255 -58.80 23.44 17.64
N ASP A 256 -58.49 22.48 16.78
CA ASP A 256 -59.30 21.35 16.32
C ASP A 256 -58.31 20.50 15.50
N GLY A 257 -58.20 19.18 15.54
CA GLY A 257 -59.00 18.11 16.10
C GLY A 257 -58.64 16.83 15.32
N ASP A 258 -58.70 15.71 16.01
CA ASP A 258 -58.88 14.33 15.53
C ASP A 258 -57.73 13.43 15.03
N GLU A 259 -57.68 12.30 15.73
CA GLU A 259 -57.08 11.00 15.48
C GLU A 259 -57.88 10.24 14.38
N ASP A 260 -57.22 9.41 13.55
CA ASP A 260 -57.39 7.93 13.48
C ASP A 260 -56.51 7.35 12.31
N PRO A 261 -56.39 6.03 12.06
CA PRO A 261 -55.12 5.31 12.10
C PRO A 261 -54.74 4.68 10.74
N GLU A 262 -53.67 3.87 10.71
CA GLU A 262 -53.36 2.92 9.63
C GLU A 262 -52.53 3.44 8.44
N ALA A 263 -51.26 3.72 8.72
CA ALA A 263 -50.11 3.23 7.94
C ALA A 263 -48.86 3.56 8.75
N ALA A 264 -48.30 2.59 9.47
CA ALA A 264 -46.99 2.73 10.11
C ALA A 264 -45.89 2.74 9.03
N GLU A 265 -45.85 3.81 8.23
CA GLU A 265 -44.66 4.18 7.50
C GLU A 265 -43.62 4.55 8.55
N VAL A 266 -42.70 3.63 8.80
CA VAL A 266 -41.52 3.88 9.63
C VAL A 266 -40.83 5.11 9.03
N THR A 267 -40.98 6.25 9.69
CA THR A 267 -40.38 7.50 9.26
C THR A 267 -38.86 7.32 9.24
N GLU A 268 -38.18 7.96 8.29
CA GLU A 268 -36.73 7.88 8.14
C GLU A 268 -35.99 8.18 9.46
N GLN A 269 -36.59 9.00 10.32
CA GLN A 269 -36.10 9.31 11.67
C GLN A 269 -36.16 8.11 12.63
N GLN A 270 -37.27 7.38 12.67
CA GLN A 270 -37.37 6.15 13.47
C GLN A 270 -36.47 5.04 12.94
N ARG A 271 -36.27 4.98 11.61
CA ARG A 271 -35.31 4.08 10.97
C ARG A 271 -33.87 4.43 11.35
N GLN A 272 -33.55 5.73 11.41
CA GLN A 272 -32.24 6.24 11.86
C GLN A 272 -31.98 5.94 13.34
N GLU A 273 -32.97 6.14 14.21
CA GLU A 273 -32.89 5.80 15.64
C GLU A 273 -32.76 4.30 15.86
N LEU A 274 -33.47 3.48 15.08
CA LEU A 274 -33.32 2.02 15.12
C LEU A 274 -31.91 1.60 14.68
N PHE A 275 -31.35 2.23 13.64
CA PHE A 275 -29.98 1.99 13.19
C PHE A 275 -28.91 2.44 14.20
N GLU A 276 -29.14 3.54 14.91
CA GLU A 276 -28.27 3.95 16.03
C GLU A 276 -28.37 2.99 17.23
N ALA A 277 -29.57 2.50 17.56
CA ALA A 277 -29.79 1.62 18.70
C ALA A 277 -29.16 0.23 18.53
N ILE A 278 -29.05 -0.26 17.29
CA ILE A 278 -28.44 -1.57 16.99
C ILE A 278 -26.92 -1.51 16.69
N ASP A 279 -26.29 -0.32 16.79
CA ASP A 279 -24.86 -0.07 16.49
C ASP A 279 -24.38 -0.69 15.16
N TRP A 280 -25.32 -0.80 14.21
CA TRP A 280 -25.11 -1.34 12.88
C TRP A 280 -24.64 -0.22 11.97
N ASN A 281 -23.38 -0.31 11.58
CA ASN A 281 -22.72 0.69 10.76
C ASN A 281 -22.38 0.01 9.43
N GLU A 282 -22.89 0.50 8.30
CA GLU A 282 -22.47 0.05 6.96
C GLU A 282 -20.94 0.13 6.81
N ASP A 283 -20.31 1.07 7.52
CA ASP A 283 -18.85 1.19 7.61
C ASP A 283 -18.17 -0.02 8.28
N LYS A 284 -18.81 -0.74 9.22
CA LYS A 284 -18.27 -2.00 9.79
C LYS A 284 -18.26 -3.12 8.74
N ALA A 285 -19.29 -3.19 7.88
CA ALA A 285 -19.34 -4.13 6.76
C ALA A 285 -18.32 -3.75 5.68
N ALA A 286 -18.18 -2.45 5.36
CA ALA A 286 -17.15 -1.94 4.46
C ALA A 286 -15.72 -2.13 5.04
N LEU A 287 -15.53 -2.04 6.36
CA LEU A 287 -14.27 -2.36 7.05
C LEU A 287 -13.95 -3.85 6.98
N ALA A 288 -14.94 -4.73 7.15
CA ALA A 288 -14.76 -6.17 6.98
C ALA A 288 -14.36 -6.52 5.53
N MET A 289 -14.98 -5.87 4.53
CA MET A 289 -14.60 -6.01 3.12
C MET A 289 -13.23 -5.39 2.78
N ALA A 290 -12.85 -4.29 3.43
CA ALA A 290 -11.55 -3.65 3.22
C ALA A 290 -10.37 -4.42 3.85
N VAL A 291 -10.64 -5.27 4.85
CA VAL A 291 -9.67 -6.22 5.41
C VAL A 291 -9.43 -7.41 4.47
N ASP A 292 -10.41 -7.74 3.62
CA ASP A 292 -10.38 -8.87 2.68
C ASP A 292 -9.91 -8.49 1.26
N MET A 293 -9.50 -7.23 1.04
CA MET A 293 -8.91 -6.84 -0.25
C MET A 293 -7.54 -7.51 -0.43
N PRO A 294 -7.29 -8.19 -1.58
CA PRO A 294 -6.01 -8.81 -1.85
C PRO A 294 -4.90 -7.75 -1.85
N LYS A 295 -3.71 -8.19 -1.41
CA LYS A 295 -2.49 -7.39 -1.39
C LYS A 295 -2.20 -6.87 -2.81
N ASP A 296 -2.26 -5.55 -3.00
CA ASP A 296 -1.64 -4.86 -4.14
C ASP A 296 -0.11 -4.95 -4.06
#